data_AF-A0A396GW11-F1
#
_entry.id   AF-A0A396GW11-F1
#
_cell.length_a   1.000
_cell.length_b   1.000
_cell.length_c   1.000
_cell.angle_alpha   90.00
_cell.angle_beta   90.00
_cell.angle_gamma   90.00
#
_symmetry.space_group_name_H-M   'P 1'
#
loop_
_entity.id
_entity.type
_entity.pdbx_description
1 polymer ?
#
loop_
_entity_poly.entity_id
_entity_poly.type
_entity_poly.pdbx_seq_one_letter_code
_entity_poly.pdbx_strand_id
1 'polypeptide(L)'
;MENGSCQLPSIYGTKKIRTYAHCAKETVGRVVASHTLLLLNLDNSTTVDVQVTLNYVGESQRREYHLTAKDGNLRCQTMLLNGNILSVNSAGDIPLLNPINNQLILQLTLQKYDKAKK
;
A
#
# COMPACT_ATOMS: atom_id res chain seq x y z
N MET A 1 10.89 15.39 -28.45
CA MET A 1 10.74 14.06 -27.83
C MET A 1 10.48 14.34 -26.35
N GLU A 2 9.22 14.26 -25.91
CA GLU A 2 8.88 14.53 -24.51
C GLU A 2 9.51 13.45 -23.62
N ASN A 3 10.24 13.90 -22.61
CA ASN A 3 10.90 13.08 -21.60
C ASN A 3 9.91 12.10 -20.97
N GLY A 4 10.32 10.84 -20.80
CA GLY A 4 9.55 9.78 -20.15
C GLY A 4 9.05 10.19 -18.76
N SER A 5 7.82 10.71 -18.72
CA SER A 5 7.18 11.19 -17.51
C SER A 5 6.33 10.07 -16.92
N CYS A 6 6.67 9.62 -15.72
CA CYS A 6 5.85 8.65 -15.00
C CYS A 6 4.50 9.28 -14.63
N GLN A 7 3.44 8.81 -15.30
CA GLN A 7 2.07 9.20 -15.01
C GLN A 7 1.58 8.44 -13.77
N LEU A 8 1.15 9.16 -12.73
CA LEU A 8 0.55 8.54 -11.55
C LEU A 8 -0.82 7.93 -11.88
N PRO A 9 -1.22 6.83 -11.21
CA PRO A 9 -2.53 6.23 -11.40
C PRO A 9 -3.65 7.14 -10.91
N SER A 10 -4.80 7.05 -11.57
CA SER A 10 -6.05 7.61 -11.05
C SER A 10 -6.63 6.66 -10.01
N ILE A 11 -7.00 7.20 -8.84
CA ILE A 11 -7.49 6.42 -7.70
C ILE A 11 -8.85 6.98 -7.26
N TYR A 12 -9.86 6.11 -7.23
CA TYR A 12 -11.24 6.47 -6.89
C TYR A 12 -11.71 5.71 -5.65
N GLY A 13 -12.29 6.42 -4.70
CA GLY A 13 -12.76 5.86 -3.43
C GLY A 13 -13.67 6.83 -2.68
N THR A 14 -13.88 6.59 -1.38
CA THR A 14 -14.71 7.49 -0.54
C THR A 14 -13.91 8.70 -0.04
N LYS A 15 -14.61 9.73 0.44
CA LYS A 15 -13.99 10.91 1.08
C LYS A 15 -13.20 10.58 2.35
N LYS A 16 -13.29 9.35 2.86
CA LYS A 16 -12.59 8.88 4.08
C LYS A 16 -11.36 8.03 3.75
N ILE A 17 -10.98 7.89 2.48
CA ILE A 17 -9.70 7.32 2.08
C ILE A 17 -8.67 8.44 1.92
N ARG A 18 -7.49 8.28 2.52
CA ARG A 18 -6.33 9.11 2.19
C ARG A 18 -5.36 8.32 1.34
N THR A 19 -4.86 8.94 0.29
CA THR A 19 -4.00 8.29 -0.70
C THR A 19 -2.75 9.12 -0.94
N TYR A 20 -1.60 8.45 -0.96
CA TYR A 20 -0.32 9.02 -1.38
C TYR A 20 0.24 8.14 -2.48
N ALA A 21 0.86 8.76 -3.48
CA ALA A 21 1.39 8.05 -4.64
C ALA A 21 2.74 8.62 -5.03
N HIS A 22 3.69 7.74 -5.31
CA HIS A 22 5.00 8.10 -5.82
C HIS A 22 5.38 7.20 -6.99
N CYS A 23 5.98 7.80 -8.00
CA CYS A 23 6.69 7.08 -9.04
C CYS A 23 8.08 6.70 -8.53
N ALA A 24 8.45 5.44 -8.65
CA ALA A 24 9.82 4.99 -8.44
C ALA A 24 10.64 5.15 -9.74
N LYS A 25 11.91 5.49 -9.57
CA LYS A 25 12.81 5.88 -10.66
C LYS A 25 13.00 4.73 -11.65
N GLU A 26 12.93 5.07 -12.93
CA GLU A 26 13.19 4.15 -14.03
C GLU A 26 14.64 3.67 -14.01
N THR A 27 14.86 2.35 -14.06
CA THR A 27 16.19 1.79 -14.33
C THR A 27 16.49 1.95 -15.81
N VAL A 28 17.57 2.67 -16.13
CA VAL A 28 18.05 2.93 -17.49
C VAL A 28 18.08 1.62 -18.31
N GLY A 29 17.35 1.59 -19.43
CA GLY A 29 17.34 0.47 -20.38
C GLY A 29 16.05 -0.37 -20.43
N ARG A 30 15.09 -0.18 -19.50
CA ARG A 30 13.74 -0.77 -19.61
C ARG A 30 12.71 0.19 -19.01
N VAL A 31 11.70 0.58 -19.78
CA VAL A 31 10.54 1.35 -19.28
C VAL A 31 9.75 0.44 -18.33
N VAL A 32 10.12 0.47 -17.05
CA VAL A 32 9.35 -0.15 -15.96
C VAL A 32 8.86 1.01 -15.09
N ALA A 33 7.67 1.51 -15.40
CA ALA A 33 6.97 2.41 -14.50
C ALA A 33 6.60 1.60 -13.26
N SER A 34 7.10 2.02 -12.10
CA SER A 34 6.72 1.44 -10.82
C SER A 34 6.06 2.51 -9.96
N HIS A 35 4.87 2.19 -9.46
CA HIS A 35 4.09 3.07 -8.60
C HIS A 35 4.08 2.51 -7.20
N THR A 36 4.36 3.36 -6.22
CA THR A 36 4.14 3.06 -4.81
C THR A 36 2.91 3.81 -4.36
N LEU A 37 1.91 3.08 -3.85
CA LEU A 37 0.67 3.63 -3.33
C LEU A 37 0.61 3.37 -1.82
N LEU A 38 0.31 4.40 -1.05
CA LEU A 38 -0.08 4.29 0.36
C LEU A 38 -1.56 4.68 0.47
N LEU A 39 -2.38 3.71 0.87
CA LEU A 39 -3.81 3.86 1.06
C LEU A 39 -4.15 3.74 2.54
N LEU A 40 -4.85 4.74 3.09
CA LEU A 40 -5.29 4.76 4.48
C LEU A 40 -6.83 4.79 4.51
N ASN A 41 -7.44 3.73 5.02
CA ASN A 41 -8.88 3.65 5.18
C ASN A 41 -9.32 4.23 6.53
N LEU A 42 -9.80 5.48 6.56
CA LEU A 42 -10.30 6.13 7.77
C LEU A 42 -11.82 5.97 7.97
N ASP A 43 -12.47 5.13 7.14
CA ASP A 43 -13.87 4.82 7.31
C ASP A 43 -14.11 3.98 8.57
N ASN A 44 -15.31 4.08 9.14
CA ASN A 44 -15.73 3.21 10.23
C ASN A 44 -16.24 1.84 9.74
N SER A 45 -16.43 1.70 8.41
CA SER A 45 -16.72 0.42 7.74
C SER A 45 -15.58 -0.57 7.91
N THR A 46 -15.89 -1.87 8.00
CA THR A 46 -14.92 -2.96 8.08
C THR A 46 -14.04 -3.08 6.84
N THR A 47 -14.59 -2.76 5.67
CA THR A 47 -13.89 -2.76 4.38
C THR A 47 -14.38 -1.61 3.51
N VAL A 48 -13.49 -1.12 2.63
CA VAL A 48 -13.82 -0.16 1.56
C VAL A 48 -13.10 -0.57 0.29
N ASP A 49 -13.80 -0.59 -0.84
CA ASP A 49 -13.20 -0.81 -2.15
C ASP A 49 -12.68 0.49 -2.74
N VAL A 50 -11.48 0.43 -3.30
CA VAL A 50 -10.80 1.51 -4.00
C VAL A 50 -10.47 1.05 -5.40
N GLN A 51 -10.90 1.83 -6.39
CA GLN A 51 -10.57 1.57 -7.78
C GLN A 51 -9.25 2.24 -8.15
N VAL A 52 -8.36 1.50 -8.81
CA VAL A 52 -7.06 1.99 -9.31
C VAL A 52 -7.02 1.80 -10.82
N THR A 53 -6.87 2.89 -11.55
CA THR A 53 -6.73 2.88 -13.01
C THR A 53 -5.28 3.15 -13.38
N LEU A 54 -4.66 2.19 -14.08
CA LEU A 54 -3.28 2.26 -14.55
C LEU A 54 -3.25 2.29 -16.08
N ASN A 55 -2.46 3.20 -16.64
CA ASN A 55 -2.23 3.30 -18.08
C ASN A 55 -1.05 2.42 -18.49
N TYR A 56 -1.11 1.12 -18.21
CA TYR A 56 -0.06 0.17 -18.59
C TYR A 56 -0.64 -1.08 -19.25
N VAL A 57 0.02 -1.52 -20.32
CA VAL A 57 -0.36 -2.71 -21.11
C VAL A 57 0.73 -3.76 -20.91
N GLY A 58 0.56 -4.63 -19.93
CA GLY A 58 1.50 -5.72 -19.64
C GLY A 58 1.25 -6.41 -18.28
N GLU A 59 1.91 -7.55 -18.06
CA GLU A 59 1.86 -8.23 -16.77
C GLU A 59 2.41 -7.34 -15.67
N SER A 60 1.56 -7.06 -14.69
CA SER A 60 1.88 -6.17 -13.58
C SER A 60 1.89 -6.97 -12.28
N GLN A 61 3.00 -6.90 -11.56
CA GLN A 61 3.14 -7.50 -10.24
C GLN A 61 2.71 -6.50 -9.18
N ARG A 62 1.80 -6.90 -8.30
CA ARG A 62 1.36 -6.12 -7.13
C ARG A 62 2.05 -6.66 -5.89
N ARG A 63 2.70 -5.79 -5.13
CA ARG A 63 3.34 -6.11 -3.85
C ARG A 63 2.63 -5.38 -2.73
N GLU A 64 2.01 -6.12 -1.83
CA GLU A 64 1.17 -5.57 -0.77
C GLU A 64 1.82 -5.67 0.60
N TYR A 65 1.74 -4.55 1.33
CA TYR A 65 2.28 -4.39 2.67
C TYR A 65 1.15 -3.90 3.57
N HIS A 66 0.48 -4.82 4.26
CA HIS A 66 -0.65 -4.48 5.12
C HIS A 66 -0.15 -4.26 6.54
N LEU A 67 -0.21 -3.00 6.99
CA LEU A 67 0.12 -2.62 8.34
C LEU A 67 -1.14 -2.59 9.20
N THR A 68 -1.15 -3.37 10.28
CA THR A 68 -2.24 -3.38 11.27
C THR A 68 -1.69 -3.20 12.67
N ALA A 69 -2.49 -2.63 13.57
CA ALA A 69 -2.14 -2.59 14.97
C ALA A 69 -2.32 -3.99 15.59
N LYS A 70 -1.43 -4.40 16.49
CA LYS A 70 -1.57 -5.66 17.22
C LYS A 70 -2.92 -5.69 17.94
N ASP A 71 -3.64 -6.81 17.81
CA ASP A 71 -4.96 -7.05 18.40
C ASP A 71 -6.04 -6.03 17.97
N GLY A 72 -5.84 -5.31 16.85
CA GLY A 72 -6.76 -4.25 16.40
C GLY A 72 -6.76 -3.00 17.30
N ASN A 73 -5.80 -2.88 18.22
CA ASN A 73 -5.74 -1.76 19.16
C ASN A 73 -4.88 -0.62 18.62
N LEU A 74 -5.47 0.49 18.15
CA LEU A 74 -4.69 1.65 17.65
C LEU A 74 -3.76 2.32 18.65
N ARG A 75 -4.00 2.13 19.94
CA ARG A 75 -3.09 2.65 20.97
C ARG A 75 -1.89 1.75 21.17
N CYS A 76 -1.88 0.55 20.58
CA CYS A 76 -0.74 -0.32 20.59
C CYS A 76 0.39 0.28 19.76
N GLN A 77 1.60 0.29 20.34
CA GLN A 77 2.81 0.71 19.64
C GLN A 77 3.42 -0.43 18.81
N THR A 78 2.90 -1.65 18.96
CA THR A 78 3.31 -2.80 18.15
C THR A 78 2.47 -2.88 16.88
N MET A 79 3.15 -2.76 15.75
CA MET A 79 2.56 -2.95 14.42
C MET A 79 2.82 -4.37 13.93
N LEU A 80 1.90 -4.87 13.10
CA LEU A 80 2.04 -6.10 12.36
C LEU A 80 2.20 -5.75 10.87
N LEU A 81 3.13 -6.41 10.20
CA LEU A 81 3.24 -6.43 8.75
C LEU A 81 2.71 -7.76 8.22
N ASN A 82 1.62 -7.72 7.44
CA ASN A 82 0.99 -8.90 6.88
C ASN A 82 0.70 -9.98 7.96
N GLY A 83 0.33 -9.54 9.17
CA GLY A 83 0.05 -10.40 10.33
C GLY A 83 1.25 -10.71 11.24
N ASN A 84 2.48 -10.42 10.83
CA ASN A 84 3.69 -10.70 11.62
C ASN A 84 4.16 -9.48 12.40
N ILE A 85 4.62 -9.66 13.64
CA ILE A 85 5.15 -8.55 14.46
C ILE A 85 6.32 -7.88 13.74
N LEU A 86 6.21 -6.57 13.54
CA LEU A 86 7.27 -5.74 13.01
C LEU A 86 8.02 -5.08 14.17
N SER A 87 9.17 -5.66 14.53
CA SER A 87 10.03 -5.15 15.61
C SER A 87 11.48 -5.15 15.19
N VAL A 88 12.23 -4.14 15.63
CA VAL A 88 13.68 -4.15 15.56
C VAL A 88 14.25 -5.19 16.53
N ASN A 89 15.38 -5.80 16.19
CA ASN A 89 16.06 -6.72 17.10
C ASN A 89 16.84 -5.96 18.19
N SER A 90 17.51 -6.68 19.08
CA SER A 90 18.32 -6.07 20.16
C SER A 90 19.51 -5.24 19.66
N ALA A 91 19.96 -5.43 18.41
CA ALA A 91 21.00 -4.63 17.78
C ALA A 91 20.44 -3.38 17.07
N GLY A 92 19.11 -3.25 16.97
CA GLY A 92 18.45 -2.15 16.26
C GLY A 92 18.23 -2.42 14.77
N ASP A 93 18.50 -3.63 14.28
CA ASP A 93 18.29 -3.96 12.87
C ASP A 93 16.80 -3.98 12.54
N ILE A 94 16.45 -3.36 11.41
CA ILE A 94 15.09 -3.37 10.87
C ILE A 94 14.89 -4.72 10.14
N PRO A 95 13.83 -5.48 10.45
CA PRO A 95 13.58 -6.76 9.79
C PRO A 95 13.22 -6.55 8.32
N LEU A 96 13.41 -7.60 7.51
CA LEU A 96 13.00 -7.59 6.11
C LEU A 96 11.49 -7.36 5.99
N LEU A 97 11.09 -6.38 5.18
CA LEU A 97 9.69 -6.10 4.90
C LEU A 97 9.23 -7.00 3.76
N ASN A 98 8.63 -8.14 4.10
CA ASN A 98 8.17 -9.11 3.10
C ASN A 98 6.78 -8.74 2.57
N PRO A 99 6.61 -8.55 1.24
CA PRO A 99 5.30 -8.31 0.63
C PRO A 99 4.49 -9.59 0.50
N ILE A 100 3.19 -9.41 0.31
CA ILE A 100 2.34 -10.40 -0.37
C ILE A 100 2.39 -10.08 -1.86
N ASN A 101 2.83 -11.05 -2.68
CA ASN A 101 2.89 -10.90 -4.14
C ASN A 101 1.56 -11.34 -4.75
N ASN A 102 0.87 -10.42 -5.40
CA ASN A 102 -0.41 -10.63 -6.03
C ASN A 102 -0.38 -10.20 -7.50
N GLN A 103 -1.32 -10.72 -8.29
CA GLN A 103 -1.62 -10.13 -9.59
C GLN A 103 -2.22 -8.74 -9.40
N LEU A 104 -1.90 -7.84 -10.33
CA LEU A 104 -2.54 -6.52 -10.36
C LEU A 104 -4.03 -6.68 -10.71
N ILE A 105 -4.87 -6.01 -9.95
CA ILE A 105 -6.31 -5.91 -10.17
C ILE A 105 -6.73 -4.44 -10.10
N LEU A 106 -7.84 -4.09 -10.76
CA LEU A 106 -8.34 -2.72 -10.84
C LEU A 106 -9.07 -2.25 -9.56
N GLN A 107 -9.42 -3.19 -8.66
CA GLN A 107 -10.13 -2.90 -7.43
C GLN A 107 -9.39 -3.49 -6.23
N LEU A 108 -9.11 -2.67 -5.24
CA LEU A 108 -8.44 -3.05 -4.00
C LEU A 108 -9.41 -2.92 -2.84
N THR A 109 -9.64 -4.01 -2.11
CA THR A 109 -10.42 -3.98 -0.87
C THR A 109 -9.50 -3.65 0.30
N LEU A 110 -9.70 -2.48 0.91
CA LEU A 110 -8.95 -2.03 2.07
C LEU A 110 -9.69 -2.40 3.35
N GLN A 111 -8.98 -3.01 4.29
CA GLN A 111 -9.50 -3.24 5.63
C GLN A 111 -9.58 -1.92 6.42
N LYS A 112 -10.46 -1.90 7.40
CA LYS A 112 -10.64 -0.77 8.31
C LYS A 112 -9.35 -0.40 9.04
N TYR A 113 -9.12 0.90 9.20
CA TYR A 113 -8.32 1.41 10.30
C TYR A 113 -9.10 1.21 11.60
N ASP A 114 -8.91 0.07 12.26
CA ASP A 114 -9.63 -0.26 13.49
C ASP A 114 -9.51 0.92 14.46
N LYS A 115 -10.59 1.43 15.08
CA LYS A 115 -10.46 2.53 16.05
C LYS A 115 -10.36 1.94 17.45
N ALA A 116 -9.41 2.41 18.27
CA ALA A 116 -9.32 2.02 19.67
C ALA A 116 -10.68 2.22 20.37
N LYS A 117 -11.18 1.15 21.00
CA LYS A 117 -12.34 1.23 21.89
C LYS A 117 -11.99 2.24 23.00
N LYS A 118 -12.86 3.23 23.17
CA LYS A 118 -12.76 4.25 24.20
C LYS A 118 -12.99 3.64 25.57
#